data_AF-E6Y7C4-F1
#
_entry.id   AF-E6Y7C4-F1
#
_cell.length_a   1.000
_cell.length_b   1.000
_cell.length_c   1.000
_cell.angle_alpha   90.00
_cell.angle_beta   90.00
_cell.angle_gamma   90.00
#
_symmetry.space_group_name_H-M   'P 1'
#
loop_
_entity.id
_entity.type
_entity.pdbx_description
1 polymer ?
#
loop_
_entity_poly.entity_id
_entity_poly.type
_entity_poly.pdbx_seq_one_letter_code
_entity_poly.pdbx_strand_id
1 'polypeptide(L)'
;MLGIWTLLPLVLTSVARLSSKSVNAQVTDINSKGLELRKTVTTVETQNLEGLHHDGQFCHKPCPPGERKARDCTVNGDEPDCVPCQEGKEYTDKAHFSSKCRRCRLCDEGHGLEVEINCTRTQNTKCRCKPNFFCNSTVCEHCDPCTKCEHGIIKECTLTSNTKCKEEGSRSNLGWLCLLLLPIPLIVWVKRKKYRKHAESTERKTKVLMNLQL
;
A
#
# COMPACT_ATOMS: atom_id res chain seq x y z
N MET A 1 33.56 -41.07 36.52
CA MET A 1 33.39 -39.62 36.34
C MET A 1 33.84 -39.29 34.92
N LEU A 2 32.95 -39.46 33.94
CA LEU A 2 33.22 -39.13 32.54
C LEU A 2 31.90 -38.67 31.90
N GLY A 3 31.96 -37.53 31.21
CA GLY A 3 31.03 -37.19 30.13
C GLY A 3 29.73 -36.46 30.46
N ILE A 4 29.77 -35.21 30.95
CA ILE A 4 28.70 -34.21 30.69
C ILE A 4 29.29 -32.78 30.67
N TRP A 5 30.32 -32.52 29.86
CA TRP A 5 30.84 -31.15 29.68
C TRP A 5 31.07 -30.78 28.22
N THR A 6 30.16 -31.22 27.32
CA THR A 6 30.19 -30.83 25.91
C THR A 6 28.83 -30.46 25.33
N LEU A 7 27.75 -30.36 26.12
CA LEU A 7 26.41 -29.95 25.64
C LEU A 7 26.07 -28.47 25.88
N LEU A 8 27.07 -27.61 26.14
CA LEU A 8 26.86 -26.16 26.35
C LEU A 8 27.33 -25.22 25.21
N PRO A 9 27.87 -25.66 24.04
CA PRO A 9 28.02 -24.74 22.90
C PRO A 9 27.15 -25.07 21.67
N LEU A 10 26.20 -26.01 21.75
CA LEU A 10 25.34 -26.36 20.60
C LEU A 10 23.97 -25.68 20.56
N VAL A 11 23.63 -24.85 21.56
CA VAL A 11 22.37 -24.06 21.58
C VAL A 11 22.60 -22.58 21.22
N LEU A 12 23.85 -22.14 21.03
CA LEU A 12 24.18 -20.76 20.66
C LEU A 12 24.43 -20.53 19.15
N THR A 13 24.32 -21.56 18.31
CA THR A 13 24.50 -21.42 16.84
C THR A 13 23.21 -21.50 16.01
N SER A 14 22.04 -21.65 16.64
CA SER A 14 20.74 -21.64 15.95
C SER A 14 19.95 -20.32 16.07
N VAL A 15 20.36 -19.38 16.93
CA VAL A 15 19.67 -18.08 17.10
C VAL A 15 20.20 -16.99 16.16
N ALA A 16 21.28 -17.23 15.41
CA ALA A 16 21.83 -16.28 14.44
C ALA A 16 21.38 -16.53 12.99
N ARG A 17 20.33 -17.32 12.74
CA ARG A 17 19.86 -17.60 11.37
C ARG A 17 18.41 -17.26 11.07
N LEU A 18 17.69 -16.61 11.99
CA LEU A 18 16.31 -16.17 11.76
C LEU A 18 15.99 -14.82 12.42
N SER A 19 16.88 -13.84 12.27
CA SER A 19 16.53 -12.43 12.48
C SER A 19 17.50 -11.55 11.72
N SER A 20 17.19 -11.30 10.45
CA SER A 20 17.56 -10.12 9.67
C SER A 20 16.98 -10.29 8.28
N LYS A 21 15.66 -10.16 8.15
CA LYS A 21 15.04 -9.75 6.89
C LYS A 21 14.85 -8.25 6.96
N SER A 22 15.97 -7.52 6.99
CA SER A 22 16.01 -6.10 6.67
C SER A 22 16.14 -6.01 5.16
N VAL A 23 15.09 -5.55 4.48
CA VAL A 23 15.20 -5.15 3.08
C VAL A 23 15.98 -3.83 3.08
N ASN A 24 17.30 -3.92 2.99
CA ASN A 24 18.11 -2.76 2.62
C ASN A 24 17.97 -2.61 1.10
N ALA A 25 17.24 -1.59 0.68
CA ALA A 25 17.34 -1.08 -0.68
C ALA A 25 18.77 -0.57 -0.88
N GLN A 26 19.53 -1.24 -1.75
CA GLN A 26 20.81 -0.73 -2.21
C GLN A 26 20.52 0.46 -3.14
N VAL A 27 20.84 1.67 -2.66
CA VAL A 27 21.10 2.81 -3.55
C VAL A 27 22.43 2.50 -4.24
N THR A 28 22.36 2.02 -5.48
CA THR A 28 23.52 1.97 -6.35
C THR A 28 23.86 3.39 -6.77
N ASP A 29 25.02 3.84 -6.32
CA ASP A 29 25.70 5.07 -6.73
C ASP A 29 25.77 5.13 -8.28
N ILE A 30 25.16 6.17 -8.86
CA ILE A 30 25.17 6.39 -10.30
C ILE A 30 26.54 6.97 -10.65
N ASN A 31 27.38 6.14 -11.28
CA ASN A 31 28.66 6.52 -11.84
C ASN A 31 28.53 7.77 -12.74
N SER A 32 29.22 8.85 -12.35
CA SER A 32 29.23 10.19 -12.93
C SER A 32 29.90 10.30 -14.31
N LYS A 33 29.65 9.33 -15.21
CA LYS A 33 30.15 9.38 -16.61
C LYS A 33 29.09 9.17 -17.69
N GLY A 34 27.81 9.05 -17.31
CA GLY A 34 26.68 8.98 -18.25
C GLY A 34 25.98 10.33 -18.53
N LEU A 35 26.37 11.41 -17.85
CA LEU A 35 25.73 12.73 -17.95
C LEU A 35 26.32 13.62 -19.06
N GLU A 36 27.44 13.23 -19.67
CA GLU A 36 28.13 13.99 -20.73
C GLU A 36 27.85 13.44 -22.16
N LEU A 37 26.88 12.53 -22.31
CA LEU A 37 26.41 12.08 -23.64
C LEU A 37 24.93 12.40 -23.90
N ARG A 38 24.27 13.14 -23.00
CA ARG A 38 22.87 13.55 -23.13
C ARG A 38 22.65 15.06 -23.23
N LYS A 39 23.70 15.88 -23.17
CA LYS A 39 23.60 17.34 -23.30
C LYS A 39 24.01 17.90 -24.67
N THR A 40 24.36 17.04 -25.62
CA THR A 40 24.89 17.48 -26.94
C THR A 40 24.05 17.00 -28.13
N VAL A 41 22.81 16.56 -27.89
CA VAL A 41 21.82 16.29 -28.95
C VAL A 41 20.48 16.90 -28.53
N THR A 42 20.48 18.22 -28.32
CA THR A 42 19.24 19.02 -28.26
C THR A 42 19.47 20.34 -28.98
N THR A 43 20.01 20.22 -30.19
CA THR A 43 19.97 21.28 -31.20
C THR A 43 19.56 20.61 -32.50
N VAL A 44 18.47 21.13 -33.07
CA VAL A 44 17.91 20.82 -34.40
C VAL A 44 17.11 19.52 -34.50
N GLU A 45 15.84 19.57 -34.08
CA GLU A 45 14.78 18.89 -34.81
C GLU A 45 13.87 19.94 -35.44
N THR A 46 14.15 20.17 -36.71
CA THR A 46 13.30 20.82 -37.69
C THR A 46 12.00 20.02 -37.82
N GLN A 47 10.88 20.72 -37.63
CA GLN A 47 9.57 20.42 -38.22
C GLN A 47 9.07 18.97 -38.10
N ASN A 48 8.23 18.72 -37.08
CA ASN A 48 7.12 17.80 -37.26
C ASN A 48 5.80 18.61 -37.22
N LEU A 49 5.21 18.70 -38.41
CA LEU A 49 3.87 19.20 -38.68
C LEU A 49 2.87 18.20 -38.09
N GLU A 50 2.56 18.33 -36.81
CA GLU A 50 1.37 17.71 -36.22
C GLU A 50 0.39 18.85 -35.93
N GLY A 51 -0.73 18.85 -36.65
CA GLY A 51 -1.69 19.96 -36.73
C GLY A 51 -2.18 20.42 -35.36
N LEU A 52 -1.59 21.51 -34.88
CA LEU A 52 -2.15 22.29 -33.78
C LEU A 52 -3.37 23.01 -34.32
N HIS A 53 -4.54 22.36 -34.20
CA HIS A 53 -5.82 23.04 -34.34
C HIS A 53 -5.87 24.15 -33.28
N HIS A 54 -5.49 25.37 -33.67
CA HIS A 54 -5.67 26.55 -32.85
C HIS A 54 -7.17 26.91 -32.82
N ASP A 55 -7.94 26.10 -32.09
CA ASP A 55 -9.37 26.26 -31.87
C ASP A 55 -9.63 27.69 -31.33
N GLY A 56 -10.28 28.52 -32.13
CA GLY A 56 -10.68 29.88 -31.73
C GLY A 56 -9.63 30.98 -31.90
N GLN A 57 -8.52 30.75 -32.61
CA GLN A 57 -7.46 31.76 -32.86
C GLN A 57 -7.98 33.08 -33.45
N PHE A 58 -9.06 33.02 -34.23
CA PHE A 58 -9.64 34.16 -34.94
C PHE A 58 -10.93 34.68 -34.30
N CYS A 59 -11.30 34.17 -33.11
CA CYS A 59 -12.47 34.66 -32.40
C CYS A 59 -12.09 35.85 -31.52
N HIS A 60 -12.85 36.94 -31.59
CA HIS A 60 -12.61 38.11 -30.75
C HIS A 60 -13.39 38.04 -29.44
N LYS A 61 -14.58 37.43 -29.45
CA LYS A 61 -15.46 37.36 -28.28
C LYS A 61 -15.60 35.90 -27.80
N PRO A 62 -15.39 35.63 -26.50
CA PRO A 62 -15.62 34.30 -25.95
C PRO A 62 -17.12 34.05 -25.81
N CYS A 63 -17.51 32.78 -25.86
CA CYS A 63 -18.83 32.33 -25.44
C CYS A 63 -18.86 32.11 -23.92
N PRO A 64 -19.99 32.40 -23.26
CA PRO A 64 -20.15 32.12 -21.83
C PRO A 64 -20.21 30.60 -21.55
N PRO A 65 -20.07 30.19 -20.28
CA PRO A 65 -20.31 28.80 -19.88
C PRO A 65 -21.70 28.32 -20.33
N GLY A 66 -21.78 27.08 -20.81
CA GLY A 66 -23.00 26.49 -21.37
C GLY A 66 -23.20 26.68 -22.86
N GLU A 67 -22.32 27.44 -23.51
CA GLU A 67 -22.37 27.74 -24.95
C GLU A 67 -21.03 27.47 -25.64
N ARG A 68 -21.08 27.37 -26.97
CA ARG A 68 -19.94 27.22 -27.88
C ARG A 68 -20.16 28.10 -29.12
N LYS A 69 -19.09 28.41 -29.86
CA LYS A 69 -19.26 29.03 -31.19
C LYS A 69 -20.03 28.10 -32.12
N ALA A 70 -20.97 28.63 -32.90
CA ALA A 70 -21.77 27.83 -33.84
C ALA A 70 -20.89 27.04 -34.83
N ARG A 71 -19.78 27.67 -35.26
CA ARG A 71 -18.71 27.13 -36.13
C ARG A 71 -17.38 27.77 -35.74
N ASP A 72 -16.28 27.30 -36.30
CA ASP A 72 -14.96 27.92 -36.09
C ASP A 72 -14.92 29.34 -36.66
N CYS A 73 -14.23 30.24 -35.96
CA CYS A 73 -13.96 31.59 -36.47
C CYS A 73 -12.94 31.53 -37.61
N THR A 74 -13.13 32.37 -38.61
CA THR A 74 -12.23 32.50 -39.77
C THR A 74 -11.75 33.94 -39.86
N VAL A 75 -10.56 34.16 -40.44
CA VAL A 75 -9.93 35.50 -40.51
C VAL A 75 -10.83 36.54 -41.19
N ASN A 76 -11.55 36.14 -42.24
CA ASN A 76 -12.29 37.05 -43.12
C ASN A 76 -13.82 36.88 -43.03
N GLY A 77 -14.32 36.00 -42.15
CA GLY A 77 -15.74 35.72 -42.02
C GLY A 77 -16.35 36.39 -40.82
N ASP A 78 -17.68 36.60 -40.86
CA ASP A 78 -18.42 37.09 -39.71
C ASP A 78 -18.25 36.18 -38.50
N GLU A 79 -18.03 36.78 -37.34
CA GLU A 79 -17.84 36.05 -36.10
C GLU A 79 -19.11 35.27 -35.75
N PRO A 80 -19.03 33.93 -35.61
CA PRO A 80 -20.21 33.11 -35.35
C PRO A 80 -20.79 33.38 -33.97
N ASP A 81 -22.13 33.32 -33.91
CA ASP A 81 -22.90 33.40 -32.67
C ASP A 81 -22.58 32.24 -31.73
N CYS A 82 -22.83 32.48 -30.44
CA CYS A 82 -22.77 31.44 -29.43
C CYS A 82 -24.08 30.66 -29.40
N VAL A 83 -23.96 29.33 -29.37
CA VAL A 83 -25.09 28.40 -29.35
C VAL A 83 -24.95 27.46 -28.14
N PRO A 84 -26.07 27.02 -27.54
CA PRO A 84 -26.02 26.20 -26.34
C PRO A 84 -25.41 24.82 -26.60
N CYS A 85 -24.72 24.29 -25.59
CA CYS A 85 -24.33 22.89 -25.56
C CYS A 85 -25.57 21.96 -25.50
N GLN A 86 -25.40 20.71 -25.93
CA GLN A 86 -26.46 19.71 -25.82
C GLN A 86 -26.66 19.30 -24.35
N GLU A 87 -27.80 19.65 -23.77
CA GLU A 87 -28.15 19.34 -22.38
C GLU A 87 -27.98 17.85 -22.07
N GLY A 88 -27.35 17.55 -20.92
CA GLY A 88 -27.10 16.19 -20.45
C GLY A 88 -26.06 15.39 -21.25
N LYS A 89 -25.52 15.92 -22.35
CA LYS A 89 -24.49 15.24 -23.17
C LYS A 89 -23.19 16.02 -23.28
N GLU A 90 -23.29 17.35 -23.28
CA GLU A 90 -22.14 18.24 -23.39
C GLU A 90 -22.24 19.43 -22.42
N TYR A 91 -21.09 19.94 -22.02
CA TYR A 91 -20.98 21.05 -21.09
C TYR A 91 -19.75 21.92 -21.35
N THR A 92 -19.79 23.17 -20.90
CA THR A 92 -18.64 24.08 -20.80
C THR A 92 -18.74 24.83 -19.48
N ASP A 93 -17.76 24.66 -18.60
CA ASP A 93 -17.77 25.21 -17.23
C ASP A 93 -17.11 26.60 -17.13
N LYS A 94 -16.45 27.03 -18.21
CA LYS A 94 -15.74 28.31 -18.32
C LYS A 94 -15.97 28.90 -19.70
N ALA A 95 -15.86 30.22 -19.79
CA ALA A 95 -15.91 30.92 -21.06
C ALA A 95 -14.75 30.51 -21.98
N HIS A 96 -15.00 30.35 -23.27
CA HIS A 96 -13.99 29.94 -24.25
C HIS A 96 -14.31 30.41 -25.68
N PHE A 97 -13.35 30.22 -26.60
CA PHE A 97 -13.45 30.63 -28.00
C PHE A 97 -13.69 29.45 -28.97
N SER A 98 -13.61 28.20 -28.50
CA SER A 98 -13.85 27.01 -29.32
C SER A 98 -15.30 26.89 -29.81
N SER A 99 -15.46 26.24 -30.95
CA SER A 99 -16.75 25.82 -31.53
C SER A 99 -17.28 24.50 -30.96
N LYS A 100 -16.61 23.92 -29.94
CA LYS A 100 -16.94 22.62 -29.34
C LYS A 100 -17.23 22.73 -27.86
N CYS A 101 -18.21 21.95 -27.39
CA CYS A 101 -18.42 21.70 -25.97
C CYS A 101 -17.66 20.45 -25.52
N ARG A 102 -17.44 20.28 -24.21
CA ARG A 102 -16.85 19.06 -23.64
C ARG A 102 -17.93 18.02 -23.43
N ARG A 103 -17.63 16.74 -23.68
CA ARG A 103 -18.58 15.66 -23.37
C ARG A 103 -18.72 15.48 -21.87
N CYS A 104 -19.95 15.27 -21.43
CA CYS A 104 -20.23 14.89 -20.04
C CYS A 104 -19.54 13.57 -19.71
N ARG A 105 -18.94 13.48 -18.51
CA ARG A 105 -18.40 12.22 -18.03
C ARG A 105 -19.52 11.25 -17.68
N LEU A 106 -19.26 9.97 -17.86
CA LEU A 106 -20.13 8.90 -17.40
C LEU A 106 -19.64 8.39 -16.04
N CYS A 107 -20.57 7.94 -15.21
CA CYS A 107 -20.27 7.24 -13.97
C CYS A 107 -20.46 5.75 -14.22
N ASP A 108 -19.35 5.03 -14.45
CA ASP A 108 -19.39 3.61 -14.80
C ASP A 108 -19.75 2.77 -13.58
N GLU A 109 -20.89 2.10 -13.63
CA GLU A 109 -21.33 1.20 -12.56
C GLU A 109 -20.38 0.02 -12.36
N GLY A 110 -19.70 -0.45 -13.43
CA GLY A 110 -18.68 -1.50 -13.36
C GLY A 110 -17.44 -1.09 -12.57
N HIS A 111 -17.19 0.22 -12.47
CA HIS A 111 -16.14 0.80 -11.62
C HIS A 111 -16.65 1.17 -10.21
N GLY A 112 -17.85 0.73 -9.83
CA GLY A 112 -18.42 1.03 -8.52
C GLY A 112 -18.84 2.50 -8.35
N LEU A 113 -19.07 3.22 -9.44
CA LEU A 113 -19.52 4.61 -9.44
C LEU A 113 -21.02 4.73 -9.74
N GLU A 114 -21.63 5.79 -9.24
CA GLU A 114 -23.00 6.20 -9.60
C GLU A 114 -23.08 7.72 -9.74
N VAL A 115 -24.14 8.19 -10.42
CA VAL A 115 -24.38 9.63 -10.60
C VAL A 115 -24.87 10.25 -9.31
N GLU A 116 -24.14 11.24 -8.82
CA GLU A 116 -24.55 12.11 -7.71
C GLU A 116 -25.29 13.35 -8.24
N ILE A 117 -24.73 14.00 -9.27
CA ILE A 117 -25.31 15.17 -9.93
C ILE A 117 -25.25 14.96 -11.44
N ASN A 118 -26.39 15.14 -12.10
CA ASN A 118 -26.49 15.06 -13.55
C ASN A 118 -25.67 16.16 -14.23
N CYS A 119 -25.18 15.85 -15.44
CA CYS A 119 -24.54 16.85 -16.27
C CYS A 119 -25.54 17.95 -16.67
N THR A 120 -25.10 19.20 -16.62
CA THR A 120 -25.82 20.35 -17.18
C THR A 120 -24.95 21.04 -18.22
N ARG A 121 -25.52 21.96 -18.99
CA ARG A 121 -24.71 22.75 -19.95
C ARG A 121 -23.48 23.43 -19.32
N THR A 122 -23.56 23.81 -18.04
CA THR A 122 -22.48 24.54 -17.35
C THR A 122 -21.69 23.69 -16.36
N GLN A 123 -22.08 22.43 -16.15
CA GLN A 123 -21.48 21.57 -15.13
C GLN A 123 -21.35 20.13 -15.63
N ASN A 124 -20.15 19.57 -15.52
CA ASN A 124 -19.94 18.14 -15.78
C ASN A 124 -20.71 17.29 -14.76
N THR A 125 -21.09 16.07 -15.16
CA THR A 125 -21.62 15.06 -14.23
C THR A 125 -20.76 14.97 -12.97
N LYS A 126 -21.37 14.85 -11.79
CA LYS A 126 -20.65 14.44 -10.58
C LYS A 126 -20.94 12.99 -10.27
N CYS A 127 -19.87 12.21 -10.13
CA CYS A 127 -19.93 10.80 -9.75
C CYS A 127 -19.53 10.65 -8.29
N ARG A 128 -20.15 9.70 -7.61
CA ARG A 128 -19.78 9.23 -6.27
C ARG A 128 -19.64 7.71 -6.28
N CYS A 129 -19.03 7.15 -5.24
CA CYS A 129 -19.02 5.70 -5.07
C CYS A 129 -20.43 5.16 -4.78
N LYS A 130 -20.73 3.96 -5.29
CA LYS A 130 -21.94 3.21 -4.96
C LYS A 130 -21.96 2.83 -3.48
N PRO A 131 -23.13 2.51 -2.91
CA PRO A 131 -23.22 1.95 -1.56
C PRO A 131 -22.31 0.73 -1.40
N ASN A 132 -21.59 0.67 -0.28
CA ASN A 132 -20.58 -0.36 0.03
C ASN A 132 -19.30 -0.32 -0.82
N PHE A 133 -19.02 0.81 -1.47
CA PHE A 133 -17.74 1.08 -2.13
C PHE A 133 -17.11 2.36 -1.55
N PHE A 134 -15.78 2.47 -1.65
CA PHE A 134 -15.02 3.62 -1.17
C PHE A 134 -13.89 3.99 -2.14
N CYS A 135 -13.40 5.22 -2.03
CA CYS A 135 -12.17 5.66 -2.67
C CYS A 135 -11.48 6.72 -1.81
N ASN A 136 -10.18 6.55 -1.54
CA ASN A 136 -9.45 7.46 -0.64
C ASN A 136 -8.95 8.75 -1.33
N SER A 137 -9.02 8.81 -2.66
CA SER A 137 -8.55 9.95 -3.46
C SER A 137 -9.62 11.05 -3.55
N THR A 138 -9.20 12.28 -3.83
CA THR A 138 -10.11 13.39 -4.16
C THR A 138 -10.75 13.21 -5.54
N VAL A 139 -10.06 12.53 -6.45
CA VAL A 139 -10.55 12.16 -7.78
C VAL A 139 -10.45 10.65 -7.92
N CYS A 140 -11.60 10.02 -8.14
CA CYS A 140 -11.75 8.57 -8.20
C CYS A 140 -12.15 8.15 -9.60
N GLU A 141 -11.30 7.38 -10.27
CA GLU A 141 -11.60 6.74 -11.56
C GLU A 141 -12.42 5.46 -11.37
N HIS A 142 -12.23 4.80 -10.22
CA HIS A 142 -12.97 3.65 -9.74
C HIS A 142 -13.10 3.71 -8.21
N CYS A 143 -14.04 2.95 -7.67
CA CYS A 143 -14.20 2.72 -6.23
C CYS A 143 -14.01 1.24 -5.91
N ASP A 144 -13.40 0.98 -4.76
CA ASP A 144 -13.16 -0.37 -4.26
C ASP A 144 -14.29 -0.80 -3.32
N PRO A 145 -14.66 -2.09 -3.30
CA PRO A 145 -15.63 -2.60 -2.34
C PRO A 145 -15.10 -2.48 -0.90
N CYS A 146 -15.98 -2.08 0.02
CA CYS A 146 -15.66 -1.99 1.45
C CYS A 146 -15.23 -3.35 2.02
N THR A 147 -14.18 -3.35 2.84
CA THR A 147 -13.73 -4.55 3.55
C THR A 147 -14.76 -4.97 4.60
N LYS A 148 -15.05 -6.28 4.65
CA LYS A 148 -15.88 -6.91 5.69
C LYS A 148 -14.97 -7.43 6.79
N CYS A 149 -15.30 -7.11 8.04
CA CYS A 149 -14.49 -7.49 9.20
C CYS A 149 -15.10 -8.72 9.90
N GLU A 150 -14.26 -9.70 10.23
CA GLU A 150 -14.68 -10.89 10.99
C GLU A 150 -14.74 -10.63 12.50
N HIS A 151 -13.80 -9.84 13.04
CA HIS A 151 -13.62 -9.62 14.48
C HIS A 151 -14.20 -8.30 15.01
N GLY A 152 -15.12 -7.71 14.24
CA GLY A 152 -15.75 -6.43 14.54
C GLY A 152 -15.09 -5.22 13.86
N ILE A 153 -15.84 -4.12 13.85
CA ILE A 153 -15.52 -2.89 13.12
C ILE A 153 -15.03 -1.82 14.12
N ILE A 154 -13.89 -1.20 13.84
CA ILE A 154 -13.39 -0.02 14.57
C ILE A 154 -13.95 1.27 13.95
N LYS A 155 -13.96 1.33 12.61
CA LYS A 155 -14.49 2.47 11.85
C LYS A 155 -15.26 1.94 10.66
N GLU A 156 -16.50 2.40 10.53
CA GLU A 156 -17.38 2.06 9.42
C GLU A 156 -16.83 2.57 8.08
N CYS A 157 -17.21 1.88 7.00
CA CYS A 157 -16.90 2.31 5.65
C CYS A 157 -17.68 3.58 5.29
N THR A 158 -17.04 4.49 4.57
CA THR A 158 -17.66 5.65 3.95
C THR A 158 -17.34 5.67 2.46
N LEU A 159 -18.04 6.51 1.69
CA LEU A 159 -17.74 6.69 0.25
C LEU A 159 -16.29 7.12 -0.02
N THR A 160 -15.58 7.63 0.99
CA THR A 160 -14.22 8.17 0.90
C THR A 160 -13.18 7.43 1.75
N SER A 161 -13.57 6.36 2.46
CA SER A 161 -12.67 5.67 3.40
C SER A 161 -13.13 4.25 3.64
N ASN A 162 -12.19 3.30 3.55
CA ASN A 162 -12.49 1.90 3.84
C ASN A 162 -12.84 1.67 5.32
N THR A 163 -13.53 0.56 5.58
CA THR A 163 -13.71 -0.02 6.91
C THR A 163 -12.34 -0.26 7.57
N LYS A 164 -12.23 0.08 8.86
CA LYS A 164 -11.10 -0.35 9.69
C LYS A 164 -11.55 -1.48 10.60
N CYS A 165 -10.91 -2.65 10.45
CA CYS A 165 -11.22 -3.84 11.24
C CYS A 165 -10.45 -3.88 12.55
N LYS A 166 -11.04 -4.54 13.54
CA LYS A 166 -10.32 -4.90 14.76
C LYS A 166 -9.28 -5.97 14.45
N GLU A 167 -8.04 -5.75 14.88
CA GLU A 167 -6.99 -6.76 14.76
C GLU A 167 -7.31 -7.96 15.65
N GLU A 168 -7.04 -9.16 15.15
CA GLU A 168 -7.01 -10.34 16.01
C GLU A 168 -5.94 -10.14 17.08
N GLY A 169 -6.34 -10.20 18.35
CA GLY A 169 -5.39 -10.33 19.42
C GLY A 169 -4.66 -11.65 19.24
N SER A 170 -3.42 -11.60 18.73
CA SER A 170 -2.54 -12.77 18.65
C SER A 170 -2.50 -13.42 20.02
N ARG A 171 -3.21 -14.54 20.19
CA ARG A 171 -3.04 -15.42 21.34
C ARG A 171 -1.65 -15.99 21.22
N SER A 172 -0.68 -15.25 21.76
CA SER A 172 0.68 -15.73 21.99
C SER A 172 0.56 -17.10 22.64
N ASN A 173 0.87 -18.15 21.88
CA ASN A 173 0.83 -19.54 22.32
C ASN A 173 2.02 -19.82 23.25
N LEU A 174 2.14 -19.02 24.31
CA LEU A 174 3.15 -19.16 25.36
C LEU A 174 2.88 -20.39 26.25
N GLY A 175 1.85 -21.20 25.92
CA GLY A 175 1.58 -22.49 26.57
C GLY A 175 2.69 -23.52 26.34
N TRP A 176 3.43 -23.44 25.22
CA TRP A 176 4.60 -24.30 25.01
C TRP A 176 5.67 -24.05 26.09
N LEU A 177 5.90 -22.80 26.50
CA LEU A 177 6.94 -22.50 27.48
C LEU A 177 6.73 -23.24 28.81
N CYS A 178 5.48 -23.52 29.19
CA CYS A 178 5.18 -24.32 30.37
C CYS A 178 5.60 -25.79 30.22
N LEU A 179 5.46 -26.41 29.04
CA LEU A 179 5.85 -27.81 28.78
C LEU A 179 7.37 -28.02 28.91
N LEU A 180 8.18 -27.00 28.61
CA LEU A 180 9.63 -27.05 28.76
C LEU A 180 10.09 -26.87 30.21
N LEU A 181 9.31 -26.18 31.06
CA LEU A 181 9.66 -25.92 32.45
C LEU A 181 9.24 -27.04 33.41
N LEU A 182 8.15 -27.77 33.12
CA LEU A 182 7.66 -28.90 33.92
C LEU A 182 8.66 -30.05 34.18
N PRO A 183 9.53 -30.46 33.24
CA PRO A 183 10.49 -31.55 33.50
C PRO A 183 11.70 -31.12 34.34
N ILE A 184 11.98 -29.81 34.46
CA ILE A 184 13.19 -29.30 35.13
C ILE A 184 13.24 -29.69 36.62
N PRO A 185 12.17 -29.52 37.44
CA PRO A 185 12.18 -29.91 38.85
C PRO A 185 12.43 -31.41 39.05
N LEU A 186 11.89 -32.25 38.17
CA LEU A 186 11.99 -33.70 38.23
C LEU A 186 13.41 -34.16 37.88
N ILE A 187 14.02 -33.55 36.85
CA ILE A 187 15.44 -33.77 36.50
C ILE A 187 16.36 -33.34 37.64
N VAL A 188 16.12 -32.16 38.24
CA VAL A 188 16.88 -31.67 39.40
C VAL A 188 16.73 -32.61 40.60
N TRP A 189 15.52 -33.11 40.86
CA TRP A 189 15.25 -34.05 41.94
C TRP A 189 15.96 -35.39 41.74
N VAL A 190 15.88 -35.98 40.53
CA VAL A 190 16.58 -37.23 40.19
C VAL A 190 18.10 -37.06 40.31
N LYS A 191 18.65 -35.94 39.82
CA LYS A 191 20.09 -35.65 40.00
C LYS A 191 20.45 -35.53 41.47
N ARG A 192 19.73 -34.74 42.26
CA ARG A 192 19.98 -34.62 43.72
C ARG A 192 19.92 -35.97 44.43
N LYS A 193 18.96 -36.83 44.08
CA LYS A 193 18.82 -38.18 44.64
C LYS A 193 20.00 -39.07 44.26
N LYS A 194 20.48 -38.99 43.01
CA LYS A 194 21.65 -39.75 42.54
C LYS A 194 22.96 -39.27 43.18
N TYR A 195 23.13 -37.96 43.34
CA TYR A 195 24.28 -37.39 44.06
C TYR A 195 24.31 -37.81 45.53
N ARG A 196 23.16 -37.79 46.22
CA ARG A 196 23.05 -38.23 47.62
C ARG A 196 23.46 -39.69 47.80
N LYS A 197 22.96 -40.58 46.94
CA LYS A 197 23.37 -42.00 46.94
C LYS A 197 24.85 -42.20 46.62
N HIS A 198 25.42 -41.41 45.71
CA HIS A 198 26.85 -41.47 45.40
C HIS A 198 27.70 -41.01 46.58
N ALA A 199 27.32 -39.93 47.28
CA ALA A 199 28.01 -39.47 48.47
C ALA A 199 28.02 -40.56 49.57
N GLU A 200 26.87 -41.18 49.84
CA GLU A 200 26.74 -42.28 50.82
C GLU A 200 27.52 -43.55 50.42
N SER A 201 27.69 -43.82 49.12
CA SER A 201 28.51 -44.93 48.63
C SER A 201 30.00 -44.63 48.69
N THR A 202 30.41 -43.39 48.41
CA THR A 202 31.81 -42.96 48.51
C THR A 202 32.24 -42.94 49.97
N GLU A 203 31.40 -42.43 50.87
CA GLU A 203 31.69 -42.41 52.31
C GLU A 203 31.84 -43.84 52.90
N ARG A 204 30.99 -44.78 52.46
CA ARG A 204 31.14 -46.20 52.84
C ARG A 204 32.43 -46.83 52.32
N LYS A 205 32.85 -46.52 51.09
CA LYS A 205 34.12 -47.02 50.53
C LYS A 205 35.33 -46.44 51.26
N THR A 206 35.31 -45.16 51.63
CA THR A 206 36.39 -44.52 52.40
C THR A 206 36.49 -45.09 53.82
N LYS A 207 35.35 -45.35 54.49
CA LYS A 207 35.31 -46.00 55.81
C LYS A 207 35.86 -47.42 55.80
N VAL A 208 35.58 -48.21 54.74
CA VAL A 208 36.13 -49.57 54.59
C VAL A 208 37.63 -49.54 54.29
N LEU A 209 38.11 -48.58 53.47
CA LEU A 209 39.54 -48.45 53.17
C LEU A 209 40.37 -48.07 54.40
N MET A 210 39.83 -47.24 55.31
CA MET A 210 40.51 -46.88 56.56
C MET A 210 40.56 -48.03 57.59
N ASN A 211 39.61 -48.96 57.56
CA ASN A 211 39.59 -50.15 58.44
C ASN A 211 40.50 -51.29 57.97
N LEU A 212 41.06 -51.23 56.76
CA LEU A 212 42.01 -52.23 56.23
C LEU A 212 43.49 -51.84 56.46
N GLN A 213 43.77 -50.70 57.09
CA GLN A 213 45.13 -50.21 57.38
C GLN A 213 45.50 -50.22 58.88
N LEU A 214 44.76 -50.96 59.71
CA LEU A 214 45.05 -51.28 61.11
C LEU A 214 45.26 -52.78 61.26
#